data_AF-A0A2N1Y0Z1-F1
#
_entry.id   AF-A0A2N1Y0Z1-F1
#
_cell.length_a   1.000
_cell.length_b   1.000
_cell.length_c   1.000
_cell.angle_alpha   90.00
_cell.angle_beta   90.00
_cell.angle_gamma   90.00
#
_symmetry.space_group_name_H-M   'P 1'
#
loop_
_entity.id
_entity.type
_entity.pdbx_description
1 polymer ?
#
loop_
_entity_poly.entity_id
_entity_poly.type
_entity_poly.pdbx_seq_one_letter_code
_entity_poly.pdbx_strand_id
1 'polypeptide(L)'
;MNNAAANNLALILFLPWFAILAWAFWTFPRSLTRRGTRRRFDAAVLLLALSASFLGMRWGLLRASVESGAIWKQVLASLIAYGAFVLVLALGAWLRALLFRDPGGKG
;
A
#
# COMPACT_ATOMS: atom_id res chain seq x y z
N MET A 1 -26.39 15.17 5.97
CA MET A 1 -26.26 13.69 5.96
C MET A 1 -24.84 13.35 5.53
N ASN A 2 -24.17 12.42 6.22
CA ASN A 2 -22.71 12.32 6.29
C ASN A 2 -22.01 12.02 4.95
N ASN A 3 -21.49 13.08 4.28
CA ASN A 3 -20.71 13.00 3.03
C ASN A 3 -19.38 12.23 3.15
N ALA A 4 -18.96 11.88 4.36
CA ALA A 4 -17.75 11.11 4.61
C ALA A 4 -17.82 9.69 4.04
N ALA A 5 -19.00 9.07 4.00
CA ALA A 5 -19.17 7.72 3.45
C ALA A 5 -18.99 7.71 1.92
N ALA A 6 -19.58 8.68 1.21
CA ALA A 6 -19.45 8.82 -0.23
C ALA A 6 -17.99 9.10 -0.66
N ASN A 7 -17.29 9.95 0.08
CA ASN A 7 -15.88 10.25 -0.22
C ASN A 7 -14.93 9.05 -0.01
N ASN A 8 -15.31 8.04 0.76
CA ASN A 8 -14.43 6.93 1.15
C ASN A 8 -14.80 5.59 0.47
N LEU A 9 -15.74 5.57 -0.46
CA LEU A 9 -16.16 4.35 -1.18
C LEU A 9 -14.98 3.63 -1.84
N ALA A 10 -14.03 4.40 -2.41
CA ALA A 10 -12.81 3.84 -2.98
C ALA A 10 -11.96 3.08 -1.95
N LEU A 11 -11.80 3.60 -0.73
CA LEU A 11 -11.08 2.90 0.34
C LEU A 11 -11.79 1.62 0.74
N ILE A 12 -13.12 1.68 0.90
CA ILE A 12 -13.91 0.52 1.31
C ILE A 12 -13.81 -0.58 0.26
N LEU A 13 -13.86 -0.24 -1.03
CA LEU A 13 -13.79 -1.21 -2.11
C LEU A 13 -12.40 -1.84 -2.24
N PHE A 14 -11.33 -1.06 -2.02
CA PHE A 14 -9.95 -1.55 -2.16
C PHE A 14 -9.32 -2.08 -0.87
N LEU A 15 -9.94 -1.85 0.29
CA LEU A 15 -9.51 -2.39 1.59
C LEU A 15 -9.26 -3.91 1.57
N PRO A 16 -10.19 -4.76 1.05
CA PRO A 16 -9.95 -6.20 1.00
C PRO A 16 -8.77 -6.54 0.09
N TRP A 17 -8.58 -5.81 -1.02
CA TRP A 17 -7.45 -6.02 -1.92
C TRP A 17 -6.11 -5.65 -1.27
N PHE A 18 -6.05 -4.50 -0.58
CA PHE A 18 -4.85 -4.11 0.18
C PHE A 18 -4.54 -5.10 1.30
N ALA A 19 -5.55 -5.65 1.96
CA ALA A 19 -5.35 -6.70 2.96
C ALA A 19 -4.73 -7.97 2.36
N ILE A 20 -5.19 -8.41 1.18
CA ILE A 20 -4.61 -9.55 0.46
C ILE A 20 -3.15 -9.29 0.08
N LEU A 21 -2.84 -8.12 -0.48
CA LEU A 21 -1.47 -7.76 -0.86
C LEU A 21 -0.55 -7.63 0.35
N ALA A 22 -1.03 -7.04 1.45
CA ALA A 22 -0.30 -6.95 2.71
C ALA A 22 -0.01 -8.35 3.27
N TRP A 23 -1.01 -9.23 3.26
CA TRP A 23 -0.86 -10.62 3.69
C TRP A 23 0.14 -11.36 2.81
N ALA A 24 0.08 -11.21 1.49
CA ALA A 24 1.02 -11.80 0.54
C ALA A 24 2.46 -11.30 0.78
N PHE A 25 2.65 -9.99 0.95
CA PHE A 25 3.94 -9.37 1.25
C PHE A 25 4.54 -9.88 2.58
N TRP A 26 3.70 -10.10 3.59
CA TRP A 26 4.10 -10.61 4.89
C TRP A 26 4.36 -12.12 4.88
N THR A 27 3.59 -12.89 4.11
CA THR A 27 3.71 -14.36 4.08
C THR A 27 4.87 -14.86 3.22
N PHE A 28 5.32 -14.11 2.21
CA PHE A 28 6.44 -14.48 1.36
C PHE A 28 7.69 -13.61 1.60
N PRO A 29 8.92 -14.17 1.74
CA PRO A 29 9.33 -15.57 1.77
C PRO A 29 9.39 -16.18 3.19
N ARG A 30 8.89 -17.41 3.34
CA ARG A 30 8.82 -18.18 4.60
C ARG A 30 10.16 -18.75 5.09
N SER A 31 11.23 -18.66 4.29
CA SER A 31 12.50 -19.38 4.50
C SER A 31 13.63 -18.60 5.20
N LEU A 32 13.47 -17.30 5.48
CA LEU A 32 14.58 -16.47 5.98
C LEU A 32 14.73 -16.53 7.51
N THR A 33 15.95 -16.88 7.96
CA THR A 33 16.36 -17.26 9.32
C THR A 33 16.29 -16.13 10.36
N ARG A 34 16.14 -14.85 9.95
CA ARG A 34 16.12 -13.67 10.84
C ARG A 34 14.71 -13.12 11.10
N ARG A 35 13.86 -13.91 11.78
CA ARG A 35 12.41 -13.62 11.98
C ARG A 35 12.10 -12.32 12.73
N GLY A 36 12.94 -11.86 13.67
CA GLY A 36 12.61 -10.73 14.55
C GLY A 36 12.71 -9.35 13.87
N THR A 37 13.91 -8.99 13.41
CA THR A 37 14.20 -7.69 12.77
C THR A 37 13.43 -7.52 11.47
N ARG A 38 13.24 -8.60 10.71
CA ARG A 38 12.49 -8.56 9.45
C ARG A 38 11.00 -8.30 9.65
N ARG A 39 10.36 -8.88 10.69
CA ARG A 39 8.94 -8.62 11.00
C ARG A 39 8.68 -7.14 11.32
N ARG A 40 9.60 -6.48 12.04
CA ARG A 40 9.50 -5.04 12.33
C ARG A 40 9.64 -4.21 11.05
N PHE A 41 10.56 -4.59 10.16
CA PHE A 41 10.71 -3.96 8.85
C PHE A 41 9.46 -4.13 7.99
N ASP A 42 8.97 -5.36 7.83
CA ASP A 42 7.78 -5.67 7.05
C ASP A 42 6.55 -4.92 7.62
N ALA A 43 6.41 -4.82 8.95
CA ALA A 43 5.36 -4.02 9.59
C ALA A 43 5.48 -2.52 9.31
N ALA A 44 6.70 -1.96 9.35
CA ALA A 44 6.94 -0.57 9.02
C ALA A 44 6.59 -0.26 7.55
N VAL A 45 6.95 -1.16 6.62
CA VAL A 45 6.59 -1.03 5.20
C VAL A 45 5.07 -1.06 5.02
N LEU A 46 4.35 -1.97 5.69
CA LEU A 46 2.89 -2.02 5.59
C LEU A 46 2.23 -0.75 6.13
N LEU A 47 2.69 -0.24 7.28
CA LEU A 47 2.18 1.02 7.84
C LEU A 47 2.45 2.20 6.90
N LEU A 48 3.63 2.23 6.27
CA LEU A 48 3.98 3.27 5.31
C LEU A 48 3.14 3.15 4.03
N ALA A 49 2.86 1.94 3.56
CA ALA A 49 2.02 1.70 2.38
C ALA A 49 0.57 2.15 2.62
N LEU A 50 0.01 1.83 3.78
CA LEU A 50 -1.32 2.28 4.19
C LEU A 50 -1.39 3.80 4.29
N SER A 51 -0.39 4.42 4.93
CA SER A 51 -0.32 5.87 5.08
C SER A 51 -0.20 6.56 3.72
N ALA A 52 0.71 6.09 2.86
CA ALA A 52 0.90 6.63 1.52
C ALA A 52 -0.36 6.51 0.65
N SER A 53 -1.05 5.37 0.71
CA SER A 53 -2.33 5.16 0.03
C SER A 53 -3.41 6.15 0.50
N PHE A 54 -3.54 6.34 1.82
CA PHE A 54 -4.50 7.26 2.40
C PHE A 54 -4.22 8.73 2.03
N LEU A 55 -2.96 9.15 2.12
CA LEU A 55 -2.54 10.50 1.70
C LEU A 55 -2.72 10.71 0.20
N GLY A 56 -2.35 9.73 -0.62
CA GLY A 56 -2.51 9.77 -2.08
C GLY A 56 -3.98 9.92 -2.48
N MET A 57 -4.87 9.18 -1.82
CA MET A 57 -6.31 9.31 -2.04
C MET A 57 -6.83 10.72 -1.69
N ARG A 58 -6.48 11.23 -0.50
CA ARG A 58 -6.87 12.58 -0.04
C ARG A 58 -6.40 13.64 -1.03
N TRP A 59 -5.17 13.50 -1.52
CA TRP A 59 -4.60 14.40 -2.51
C TRP A 59 -5.32 14.31 -3.86
N GLY A 60 -5.66 13.10 -4.32
CA GLY A 60 -6.44 12.87 -5.53
C GLY A 60 -7.83 13.50 -5.49
N LEU A 61 -8.52 13.42 -4.34
CA LEU A 61 -9.81 14.07 -4.14
C LEU A 61 -9.71 15.61 -4.14
N LEU A 62 -8.64 16.17 -3.56
CA LEU A 62 -8.41 17.61 -3.50
C LEU A 62 -8.01 18.20 -4.87
N ARG A 63 -7.27 17.46 -5.69
CA ARG A 63 -6.83 17.92 -7.02
C ARG A 63 -7.84 17.70 -8.14
N ALA A 64 -8.84 16.85 -7.95
CA ALA A 64 -9.80 16.59 -9.01
C ALA A 64 -10.68 17.83 -9.25
N SER A 65 -10.57 18.41 -10.45
CA SER A 65 -11.32 19.61 -10.86
C SER A 65 -12.83 19.39 -10.73
N VAL A 66 -13.56 20.45 -10.37
CA VAL A 66 -15.02 20.40 -10.10
C VAL A 66 -15.81 20.01 -11.35
N GLU A 67 -15.28 20.28 -12.54
CA GLU A 67 -15.93 20.03 -13.83
C GLU A 67 -15.98 18.56 -14.24
N SER A 68 -15.10 17.68 -13.73
CA SER A 68 -14.97 16.30 -14.24
C SER A 68 -16.06 15.32 -13.76
N GLY A 69 -17.04 15.77 -12.97
CA GLY A 69 -18.09 14.90 -12.42
C GLY A 69 -17.61 14.02 -11.24
N ALA A 70 -18.51 13.72 -10.31
CA ALA A 70 -18.18 13.10 -9.02
C ALA A 70 -17.50 11.72 -9.14
N ILE A 71 -17.88 10.93 -10.15
CA ILE A 71 -17.35 9.58 -10.38
C ILE A 71 -15.85 9.62 -10.74
N TRP A 72 -15.43 10.53 -11.62
CA TRP A 72 -14.03 10.62 -12.06
C TRP A 72 -13.09 11.05 -10.94
N LYS A 73 -13.56 11.86 -9.98
CA LYS A 73 -12.79 12.19 -8.77
C LYS A 73 -12.48 10.94 -7.95
N GLN A 74 -13.47 10.07 -7.80
CA GLN A 74 -13.34 8.83 -7.05
C GLN A 74 -12.43 7.82 -7.78
N VAL A 75 -12.51 7.74 -9.12
CA VAL A 75 -11.62 6.90 -9.94
C VAL A 75 -10.16 7.38 -9.81
N LEU A 76 -9.90 8.68 -9.95
CA LEU A 76 -8.55 9.24 -9.80
C LEU A 76 -7.99 9.00 -8.40
N ALA A 77 -8.80 9.25 -7.36
CA ALA A 77 -8.42 8.98 -5.99
C ALA A 77 -8.07 7.50 -5.75
N SER A 78 -8.83 6.58 -6.36
CA SER A 78 -8.56 5.13 -6.30
C SER A 78 -7.25 4.76 -6.99
N LEU A 79 -6.99 5.30 -8.17
CA LEU A 79 -5.75 5.04 -8.93
C LEU A 79 -4.51 5.52 -8.19
N ILE A 80 -4.57 6.72 -7.59
CA ILE A 80 -3.45 7.27 -6.82
C ILE A 80 -3.24 6.45 -5.52
N ALA A 81 -4.31 6.11 -4.81
CA ALA A 81 -4.24 5.26 -3.63
C ALA A 81 -3.59 3.90 -3.94
N TYR A 82 -4.06 3.26 -5.01
CA TYR A 82 -3.56 1.97 -5.47
C TYR A 82 -2.09 2.04 -5.88
N GLY A 83 -1.74 3.02 -6.72
CA GLY A 83 -0.38 3.24 -7.18
C GLY A 83 0.58 3.49 -6.02
N ALA A 84 0.21 4.35 -5.06
CA ALA A 84 1.01 4.63 -3.88
C ALA A 84 1.23 3.37 -3.02
N PHE A 85 0.18 2.57 -2.80
CA PHE A 85 0.29 1.34 -2.03
C PHE A 85 1.24 0.32 -2.68
N VAL A 86 1.05 0.05 -3.98
CA VAL A 86 1.88 -0.91 -4.72
C VAL A 86 3.33 -0.43 -4.85
N LEU A 87 3.54 0.87 -5.07
CA LEU A 87 4.87 1.46 -5.13
C LEU A 87 5.63 1.25 -3.82
N VAL A 88 5.00 1.52 -2.68
CA VAL A 88 5.64 1.32 -1.36
C VAL A 88 5.93 -0.17 -1.11
N LEU A 89 5.01 -1.07 -1.46
CA LEU A 89 5.28 -2.51 -1.34
C LEU A 89 6.43 -2.96 -2.24
N ALA A 90 6.51 -2.46 -3.47
CA ALA A 90 7.59 -2.77 -4.40
C ALA A 90 8.95 -2.26 -3.89
N LEU A 91 9.01 -1.01 -3.42
CA LEU A 91 10.20 -0.43 -2.80
C LEU A 91 10.60 -1.18 -1.53
N GLY A 92 9.62 -1.54 -0.69
CA GLY A 92 9.84 -2.34 0.50
C GLY A 92 10.39 -3.74 0.17
N ALA A 93 9.87 -4.38 -0.87
CA ALA A 93 10.37 -5.68 -1.35
C ALA A 93 11.80 -5.56 -1.88
N TRP A 94 12.10 -4.50 -2.64
CA TRP A 94 13.43 -4.21 -3.15
C TRP A 94 14.42 -3.97 -2.01
N LEU A 95 14.09 -3.06 -1.07
CA LEU A 95 14.93 -2.78 0.10
C LEU A 95 15.13 -4.02 0.96
N ARG A 96 14.09 -4.83 1.14
CA ARG A 96 14.19 -6.12 1.84
C ARG A 96 15.16 -7.07 1.13
N ALA A 97 15.10 -7.14 -0.21
CA ALA A 97 16.01 -7.96 -1.00
C ALA A 97 17.46 -7.47 -0.92
N LEU A 98 17.70 -6.17 -0.74
CA LEU A 98 19.05 -5.62 -0.54
C LEU A 98 19.57 -5.85 0.89
N LEU A 99 18.74 -5.57 1.90
CA LEU A 99 19.14 -5.62 3.32
C LEU A 99 19.29 -7.04 3.86
N PHE A 100 18.55 -7.99 3.30
CA PHE A 100 18.55 -9.40 3.74
C PHE A 100 19.05 -10.36 2.65
N ARG A 101 19.79 -9.86 1.66
CA ARG A 101 20.53 -10.70 0.70
C ARG A 101 21.67 -11.37 1.47
N ASP A 102 21.59 -12.68 1.68
CA ASP A 102 22.76 -13.44 2.17
C ASP A 102 23.83 -13.46 1.06
N PRO A 103 25.03 -12.89 1.27
CA PRO A 103 26.09 -12.88 0.24
C PRO A 103 26.72 -14.26 0.01
N GLY A 104 26.46 -15.22 0.90
CA GLY A 104 27.03 -16.56 0.86
C GLY A 104 25.93 -17.62 0.94
N GLY A 105 25.50 -18.12 -0.22
CA GLY A 105 24.66 -19.31 -0.28
C GLY A 105 25.42 -20.53 0.24
N LYS A 106 25.01 -21.02 1.41
CA LYS A 106 25.08 -22.45 1.73
C LYS A 106 23.68 -22.87 2.16
N GLY A 107 22.90 -23.28 1.17
CA GLY A 107 21.76 -24.18 1.38
C GLY A 107 22.24 -25.58 1.72
#